data_AF-A0A5F9ZHI1-F1
#
_entry.id   AF-A0A5F9ZHI1-F1
#
_cell.length_a   1.000
_cell.length_b   1.000
_cell.length_c   1.000
_cell.angle_alpha   90.00
_cell.angle_beta   90.00
_cell.angle_gamma   90.00
#
_symmetry.space_group_name_H-M   'P 1'
#
loop_
_entity.id
_entity.type
_entity.pdbx_description
1 polymer ?
#
loop_
_entity_poly.entity_id
_entity_poly.type
_entity_poly.pdbx_seq_one_letter_code
_entity_poly.pdbx_strand_id
1 'polypeptide(L)'
;MQYLNIKEDCNAMAFCAKMRSSKKTEVNLEAPEPGVEVIFYLSDREPLRLGSGEYTAEELCIRAAQACRISPLCHNLFALYDENTKLWYAPNRTITVDDKMSLRLHYRMRFYFTNWHGTNDNEQSVWRHSP
;
A
#
# COMPACT_ATOMS: atom_id res chain seq x y z
N MET A 1 5.14 54.94 -24.76
CA MET A 1 5.74 53.59 -24.90
C MET A 1 7.11 53.62 -24.26
N GLN A 2 7.22 53.14 -23.03
CA GLN A 2 8.48 52.88 -22.34
C GLN A 2 8.39 51.44 -21.84
N TYR A 3 9.36 50.62 -22.27
CA TYR A 3 9.54 49.25 -21.82
C TYR A 3 10.20 49.28 -20.44
N LEU A 4 9.63 48.58 -19.46
CA LEU A 4 10.31 48.23 -18.22
C LEU A 4 10.48 46.71 -18.17
N ASN A 5 11.74 46.31 -18.17
CA ASN A 5 12.27 44.97 -17.98
C ASN A 5 11.78 44.37 -16.66
N ILE A 6 11.19 43.18 -16.71
CA ILE A 6 11.11 42.29 -15.55
C ILE A 6 12.23 41.27 -15.74
N LYS A 7 13.32 41.51 -15.01
CA LYS A 7 14.46 40.63 -14.83
C LYS A 7 14.13 39.67 -13.69
N GLU A 8 14.51 38.39 -13.87
CA GLU A 8 14.77 37.40 -12.81
C GLU A 8 13.58 37.13 -11.86
N ASP A 9 12.78 36.07 -12.03
CA ASP A 9 13.18 34.72 -11.65
C ASP A 9 12.32 33.66 -12.36
N CYS A 10 12.86 33.03 -13.41
CA CYS A 10 12.27 31.85 -14.03
C CYS A 10 13.20 30.63 -13.88
N ASN A 11 13.87 30.52 -12.73
CA ASN A 11 14.73 29.38 -12.41
C ASN A 11 14.04 28.32 -11.50
N ALA A 12 12.80 28.55 -11.06
CA ALA A 12 12.05 27.58 -10.25
C ALA A 12 11.12 26.65 -11.06
N MET A 13 10.91 26.91 -12.37
CA MET A 13 9.98 26.14 -13.22
C MET A 13 10.67 25.26 -14.28
N ALA A 14 11.94 24.92 -14.08
CA ALA A 14 12.72 24.14 -15.05
C ALA A 14 13.21 22.77 -14.54
N PHE A 15 12.77 22.31 -13.36
CA PHE A 15 13.14 20.99 -12.85
C PHE A 15 12.07 19.89 -13.03
N CYS A 16 10.89 20.24 -13.54
CA CYS A 16 9.75 19.30 -13.64
C CYS A 16 9.55 18.65 -15.02
N ALA A 17 10.43 18.89 -16.01
CA ALA A 17 10.14 18.52 -17.41
C ALA A 17 11.01 17.39 -18.00
N LYS A 18 11.86 16.69 -17.23
CA LYS A 18 12.70 15.61 -17.77
C LYS A 18 12.99 14.49 -16.77
N MET A 19 11.99 13.66 -16.49
CA MET A 19 12.25 12.26 -16.16
C MET A 19 11.32 11.34 -16.95
N ARG A 20 11.96 10.68 -17.92
CA ARG A 20 11.72 9.37 -18.52
C ARG A 20 10.27 8.89 -18.53
N SER A 21 9.77 8.69 -19.76
CA SER A 21 8.76 7.70 -20.12
C SER A 21 8.73 6.56 -19.09
N SER A 22 7.77 6.63 -18.16
CA SER A 22 7.35 5.46 -17.45
C SER A 22 6.76 4.57 -18.54
N LYS A 23 7.49 3.51 -18.91
CA LYS A 23 6.86 2.32 -19.45
C LYS A 23 5.64 2.11 -18.56
N LYS A 24 4.46 2.29 -19.13
CA LYS A 24 3.23 1.79 -18.55
C LYS A 24 3.56 0.32 -18.33
N THR A 25 3.84 -0.07 -17.09
CA THR A 25 4.01 -1.47 -16.74
C THR A 25 2.66 -2.04 -17.11
N GLU A 26 2.60 -2.69 -18.26
CA GLU A 26 1.51 -3.58 -18.60
C GLU A 26 1.49 -4.53 -17.43
N VAL A 27 0.49 -4.34 -16.57
CA VAL A 27 0.13 -5.36 -15.59
C VAL A 27 -0.24 -6.51 -16.48
N ASN A 28 0.69 -7.45 -16.65
CA ASN A 28 0.43 -8.70 -17.31
C ASN A 28 -0.74 -9.29 -16.52
N LEU A 29 -1.94 -9.22 -17.08
CA LEU A 29 -3.12 -9.86 -16.54
C LEU A 29 -2.93 -11.36 -16.82
N GLU A 30 -1.93 -11.95 -16.18
CA GLU A 30 -1.85 -13.38 -16.02
C GLU A 30 -3.16 -13.78 -15.36
N ALA A 31 -3.89 -14.67 -16.04
CA ALA A 31 -5.10 -15.25 -15.49
C ALA A 31 -4.77 -15.70 -14.06
N PRO A 32 -5.60 -15.36 -13.05
CA PRO A 32 -5.32 -15.78 -11.70
C PRO A 32 -5.15 -17.29 -11.68
N GLU A 33 -3.94 -17.75 -11.37
CA GLU A 33 -3.72 -19.14 -11.02
C GLU A 33 -4.70 -19.49 -9.88
N PRO A 34 -5.37 -20.65 -9.92
CA PRO A 34 -6.28 -21.05 -8.86
C PRO A 34 -5.59 -20.94 -7.50
N GLY A 35 -6.25 -20.29 -6.54
CA GLY A 35 -5.71 -20.07 -5.21
C GLY A 35 -5.99 -18.67 -4.65
N VAL A 36 -5.57 -18.48 -3.41
CA VAL A 36 -5.66 -17.18 -2.73
C VAL A 36 -4.27 -16.60 -2.55
N GLU A 37 -4.10 -15.37 -3.03
CA GLU A 37 -2.85 -14.62 -2.96
C GLU A 37 -3.00 -13.35 -2.13
N VAL A 38 -2.03 -13.10 -1.24
CA VAL A 38 -1.86 -11.80 -0.59
C VAL A 38 -0.73 -11.03 -1.27
N ILE A 39 -1.08 -9.92 -1.91
CA ILE A 39 -0.20 -9.06 -2.69
C ILE A 39 0.42 -7.98 -1.80
N PHE A 40 1.68 -7.68 -2.10
CA PHE A 40 2.44 -6.61 -1.47
C PHE A 40 2.65 -5.43 -2.41
N TYR A 41 2.72 -4.23 -1.86
CA TYR A 41 3.08 -3.01 -2.60
C TYR A 41 4.60 -2.87 -2.83
N LEU A 42 5.40 -3.71 -2.15
CA LEU A 42 6.85 -3.72 -2.27
C LEU A 42 7.25 -4.56 -3.49
N SER A 43 8.06 -3.97 -4.38
CA SER A 43 8.47 -4.61 -5.64
C SER A 43 9.45 -5.77 -5.46
N ASP A 44 10.11 -5.86 -4.31
CA ASP A 44 11.08 -6.91 -3.95
C ASP A 44 10.43 -8.05 -3.15
N ARG A 45 9.09 -8.08 -3.03
CA ARG A 45 8.36 -9.08 -2.24
C ARG A 45 7.43 -9.90 -3.11
N GLU A 46 7.68 -11.20 -3.11
CA GLU A 46 6.78 -12.18 -3.69
C GLU A 46 5.46 -12.27 -2.89
N PRO A 47 4.31 -12.44 -3.55
CA PRO A 47 3.02 -12.65 -2.89
C PRO A 47 3.02 -13.85 -1.94
N LEU A 48 2.19 -13.79 -0.89
CA LEU A 48 1.89 -14.99 -0.10
C LEU A 48 0.83 -15.81 -0.81
N ARG A 49 1.20 -17.03 -1.21
CA ARG A 49 0.28 -18.03 -1.77
C ARG A 49 -0.24 -18.92 -0.65
N LEU A 50 -1.57 -19.04 -0.57
CA LEU A 50 -2.23 -19.87 0.44
C LEU A 50 -2.55 -21.24 -0.13
N GLY A 51 -2.19 -22.28 0.62
CA GLY A 51 -2.70 -23.64 0.36
C GLY A 51 -4.15 -23.76 0.79
N SER A 52 -4.81 -24.86 0.39
CA SER A 52 -6.18 -25.17 0.82
C SER A 52 -6.31 -25.22 2.34
N GLY A 53 -7.45 -24.77 2.84
CA GLY A 53 -7.72 -24.69 4.28
C GLY A 53 -8.51 -23.46 4.67
N GLU A 54 -8.62 -23.23 5.97
CA GLU A 54 -9.28 -22.06 6.55
C GLU A 54 -8.26 -21.15 7.22
N TYR A 55 -8.38 -19.85 6.97
CA TYR A 55 -7.52 -18.83 7.54
C TYR A 55 -8.37 -17.68 8.06
N THR A 56 -7.91 -17.00 9.11
CA THR A 56 -8.46 -15.69 9.47
C THR A 56 -7.71 -14.57 8.76
N ALA A 57 -8.39 -13.45 8.49
CA ALA A 57 -7.73 -12.27 7.92
C ALA A 57 -6.59 -11.76 8.82
N GLU A 58 -6.71 -11.89 10.15
CA GLU A 58 -5.66 -11.56 11.11
C GLU A 58 -4.42 -12.46 10.97
N GLU A 59 -4.59 -13.78 10.88
CA GLU A 59 -3.47 -14.72 10.65
C GLU A 59 -2.70 -14.38 9.38
N LEU A 60 -3.42 -14.06 8.30
CA LEU A 60 -2.82 -13.63 7.04
C LEU A 60 -2.09 -12.29 7.20
N CYS A 61 -2.64 -11.34 7.94
CA CYS A 61 -1.98 -10.08 8.26
C CYS A 61 -0.71 -10.29 9.10
N ILE A 62 -0.67 -11.28 9.99
CA ILE A 62 0.53 -11.62 10.78
C ILE A 62 1.62 -12.19 9.86
N ARG A 63 1.28 -13.13 8.98
CA ARG A 63 2.23 -13.68 7.98
C ARG A 63 2.75 -12.59 7.04
N ALA A 64 1.86 -11.72 6.58
CA ALA A 64 2.21 -10.58 5.75
C ALA A 64 3.13 -9.59 6.47
N ALA A 65 2.85 -9.28 7.73
CA ALA A 65 3.72 -8.43 8.55
C ALA A 65 5.12 -9.02 8.69
N GLN A 66 5.25 -10.34 8.90
CA GLN A 66 6.54 -11.03 8.98
C GLN A 66 7.32 -10.96 7.66
N ALA A 67 6.64 -11.18 6.53
CA ALA A 67 7.24 -11.09 5.19
C ALA A 67 7.74 -9.67 4.87
N CYS A 68 6.98 -8.64 5.30
CA CYS A 68 7.27 -7.22 5.10
C CYS A 68 8.13 -6.61 6.22
N ARG A 69 8.58 -7.39 7.21
CA ARG A 69 9.35 -6.92 8.38
C ARG A 69 8.65 -5.81 9.19
N ILE A 70 7.33 -5.85 9.26
CA ILE A 70 6.52 -4.98 10.11
C ILE A 70 6.54 -5.49 11.56
N SER A 71 6.85 -4.62 12.51
CA SER A 71 6.90 -4.99 13.94
C SER A 71 5.50 -5.23 14.53
N PRO A 72 5.37 -6.02 15.60
CA PRO A 72 4.09 -6.23 16.28
C PRO A 72 3.42 -4.92 16.74
N LEU A 73 4.20 -3.90 17.10
CA LEU A 73 3.69 -2.58 17.50
C LEU A 73 2.93 -1.88 16.36
N CYS A 74 3.31 -2.13 15.11
CA CYS A 74 2.72 -1.52 13.92
C CYS A 74 1.74 -2.44 13.19
N HIS A 75 1.61 -3.70 13.61
CA HIS A 75 0.79 -4.71 12.93
C HIS A 75 -0.67 -4.25 12.76
N ASN A 76 -1.26 -3.67 13.81
CA ASN A 76 -2.66 -3.24 13.82
C ASN A 76 -2.98 -2.04 12.90
N LEU A 77 -1.98 -1.45 12.25
CA LEU A 77 -2.19 -0.40 11.24
C LEU A 77 -2.59 -0.98 9.87
N PHE A 78 -2.40 -2.28 9.66
CA PHE A 78 -2.61 -2.96 8.40
C PHE A 78 -3.83 -3.88 8.41
N ALA A 79 -4.40 -4.10 7.23
CA ALA A 79 -5.49 -5.04 6.98
C ALA A 79 -5.46 -5.57 5.54
N LEU A 80 -6.36 -6.49 5.21
CA LEU A 80 -6.55 -7.00 3.86
C LEU A 80 -7.61 -6.20 3.10
N TYR A 81 -7.26 -5.80 1.89
CA TYR A 81 -8.13 -5.05 0.98
C TYR A 81 -8.35 -5.81 -0.33
N ASP A 82 -9.59 -5.93 -0.76
CA ASP A 82 -9.94 -6.50 -2.06
C ASP A 82 -10.19 -5.35 -3.06
N GLU A 83 -9.33 -5.24 -4.07
CA GLU A 83 -9.43 -4.18 -5.06
C GLU A 83 -10.60 -4.35 -6.02
N ASN A 84 -11.11 -5.57 -6.20
CA ASN A 84 -12.22 -5.83 -7.10
C ASN A 84 -13.54 -5.41 -6.45
N THR A 85 -13.75 -5.83 -5.20
CA THR A 85 -14.97 -5.49 -4.45
C THR A 85 -14.89 -4.13 -3.76
N LYS A 86 -13.69 -3.54 -3.68
CA LYS A 86 -13.38 -2.30 -2.93
C LYS A 86 -13.69 -2.41 -1.44
N LEU A 87 -13.68 -3.63 -0.89
CA LEU A 87 -14.00 -3.90 0.51
C LEU A 87 -12.76 -4.28 1.33
N TRP A 88 -12.82 -3.93 2.62
CA TRP A 88 -11.84 -4.36 3.62
C TRP A 88 -12.37 -5.56 4.39
N TYR A 89 -11.48 -6.48 4.73
CA TYR A 89 -11.83 -7.64 5.54
C TYR A 89 -11.71 -7.28 7.02
N ALA A 90 -12.68 -7.71 7.82
CA ALA A 90 -12.58 -7.65 9.28
C ALA A 90 -11.48 -8.64 9.76
N PRO A 91 -10.76 -8.35 10.85
CA PRO A 91 -9.66 -9.22 11.30
C PRO A 91 -10.12 -10.65 11.62
N ASN A 92 -11.35 -10.81 12.12
CA ASN A 92 -11.98 -12.10 12.40
C ASN A 92 -12.67 -12.76 11.19
N ARG A 93 -12.52 -12.22 9.98
CA ARG A 93 -13.12 -12.80 8.77
C ARG A 93 -12.41 -14.10 8.42
N THR A 94 -13.15 -15.20 8.43
CA THR A 94 -12.69 -16.49 7.90
C THR A 94 -12.65 -16.46 6.36
N ILE A 95 -11.57 -16.98 5.81
CA ILE A 95 -11.29 -17.13 4.38
C ILE A 95 -11.05 -18.62 4.16
N THR A 96 -11.99 -19.28 3.49
CA THR A 96 -11.88 -20.70 3.12
C THR A 96 -11.29 -20.78 1.72
N VAL A 97 -10.11 -21.40 1.60
CA VAL A 97 -9.39 -21.59 0.35
C VAL A 97 -9.69 -22.98 -0.18
N ASP A 98 -10.31 -23.06 -1.35
CA ASP A 98 -10.54 -24.29 -2.10
C ASP A 98 -9.87 -24.22 -3.48
N ASP A 99 -9.80 -25.37 -4.16
CA ASP A 99 -9.11 -25.52 -5.46
C ASP A 99 -9.80 -24.77 -6.62
N LYS A 100 -10.98 -24.18 -6.37
CA LYS A 100 -11.80 -23.45 -7.37
C LYS A 100 -11.77 -21.95 -7.14
N MET A 101 -11.36 -21.50 -5.95
CA MET A 101 -11.34 -20.11 -5.56
C MET A 101 -10.10 -19.42 -6.15
N SER A 102 -10.33 -18.29 -6.80
CA SER A 102 -9.29 -17.33 -7.14
C SER A 102 -9.58 -16.03 -6.41
N LEU A 103 -8.76 -15.68 -5.41
CA LEU A 103 -8.90 -14.43 -4.66
C LEU A 103 -7.57 -13.72 -4.51
N ARG A 104 -7.56 -12.42 -4.76
CA ARG A 104 -6.39 -11.57 -4.63
C ARG A 104 -6.66 -10.47 -3.63
N LEU A 105 -5.93 -10.48 -2.52
CA LEU A 105 -6.06 -9.50 -1.44
C LEU A 105 -4.77 -8.69 -1.30
N HIS A 106 -4.87 -7.40 -1.05
CA HIS A 106 -3.72 -6.54 -0.83
C HIS A 106 -3.50 -6.33 0.66
N TYR A 107 -2.28 -6.61 1.13
CA TYR A 107 -1.86 -6.23 2.48
C TYR A 107 -1.56 -4.72 2.49
N ARG A 108 -2.45 -3.94 3.10
CA ARG A 108 -2.46 -2.48 2.98
C ARG A 108 -2.58 -1.82 4.34
N MET A 109 -1.87 -0.69 4.52
CA MET A 109 -2.09 0.19 5.67
C MET A 109 -3.51 0.75 5.60
N ARG A 110 -4.31 0.46 6.62
CA ARG A 110 -5.72 0.87 6.74
C ARG A 110 -5.90 2.06 7.66
N PHE A 111 -5.18 2.06 8.78
CA PHE A 111 -5.24 3.11 9.78
C PHE A 111 -4.07 4.05 9.58
N TYR A 112 -4.36 5.29 9.19
CA TYR A 112 -3.38 6.32 8.89
C TYR A 112 -3.73 7.60 9.63
N PHE A 113 -2.71 8.28 10.14
CA PHE A 113 -2.85 9.55 10.84
C PHE A 113 -2.13 10.64 10.03
N THR A 114 -2.85 11.68 9.64
CA THR A 114 -2.25 12.81 8.91
C THR A 114 -1.18 13.49 9.77
N ASN A 115 -0.13 13.99 9.11
CA ASN A 115 0.99 14.68 9.75
C ASN A 115 1.74 13.83 10.81
N TRP A 116 1.73 12.49 10.68
CA TRP A 116 2.54 11.59 11.50
C TRP A 116 4.06 11.85 11.40
N HIS A 117 4.51 12.47 10.30
CA HIS A 117 5.90 12.87 10.07
C HIS A 117 6.25 14.23 10.70
N GLY A 118 5.25 15.01 11.15
CA GLY A 118 5.45 16.25 11.89
C GLY A 118 6.15 17.38 11.12
N THR A 119 6.01 17.42 9.78
CA THR A 119 6.67 18.46 8.95
C THR A 119 5.72 19.55 8.46
N ASN A 120 4.42 19.45 8.80
CA ASN A 120 3.46 20.51 8.55
C ASN A 120 3.18 21.24 9.87
N ASP A 121 3.75 22.43 10.01
CA ASP A 121 3.60 23.27 11.21
C ASP A 121 2.17 23.80 11.39
N ASN A 122 1.35 23.74 10.34
CA ASN A 122 -0.06 24.17 10.39
C ASN A 122 -1.02 23.07 10.87
N GLU A 123 -0.55 21.83 11.05
CA GLU A 123 -1.35 20.69 11.48
C GLU A 123 -0.80 20.07 12.76
N GLN A 124 -1.66 19.42 13.56
CA GLN A 124 -1.21 18.71 14.76
C GLN A 124 -0.28 17.55 14.40
N SER A 125 0.84 17.43 15.13
CA SER A 125 1.70 16.25 15.03
C SER A 125 1.08 15.06 15.77
N VAL A 126 1.36 13.84 15.30
CA VAL A 126 0.80 12.61 15.88
C VAL A 126 1.92 11.68 16.33
N TRP A 127 1.94 11.37 17.62
CA TRP A 127 2.94 10.51 18.25
C TRP A 127 2.27 9.47 19.15
N ARG A 128 2.94 8.34 19.39
CA ARG A 128 2.54 7.42 20.45
C ARG A 128 2.92 8.02 21.80
N HIS A 129 2.13 7.72 22.83
CA HIS A 129 2.55 8.03 24.20
C HIS A 129 3.84 7.28 24.56
N SER A 130 4.74 7.98 25.25
CA SER A 130 5.91 7.36 25.91
C SER A 130 5.66 7.37 27.42
N PRO A 131 6.05 6.30 28.15
CA PRO A 131 6.17 6.34 29.61
C PRO A 131 7.12 7.43 30.07
#